data_AF-A0A7S2WTZ5-F1
#
_entry.id   AF-A0A7S2WTZ5-F1
#
_cell.length_a   1.000
_cell.length_b   1.000
_cell.length_c   1.000
_cell.angle_alpha   90.00
_cell.angle_beta   90.00
_cell.angle_gamma   90.00
#
_symmetry.space_group_name_H-M   'P 1'
#
loop_
_entity.id
_entity.type
_entity.pdbx_description
1 polymer ?
#
loop_
_entity_poly.entity_id
_entity_poly.type
_entity_poly.pdbx_seq_one_letter_code
_entity_poly.pdbx_strand_id
1 'polypeptide(L)'
;SGQATRQERPSLFGGIANKFLPDLLGQALKSLYASMDRMGFSSGEEFAVALREASQLGVPVLLADRDVRVTLRRLADALQNSNLDAIGTSQLPSDPVLQKVDSVDLSNADQIRDMVELIKERDTVRQLTTELRREAPLIYDAMIGERDRYMAQSLLGTSAAVTVGVVGMAHMDGIEAQLGWKKKQQPCGVSPQ
;
A
#
# COMPACT_ATOMS: atom_id res chain seq x y z
N SER A 1 -30.94 -29.13 51.45
CA SER A 1 -30.94 -28.53 50.11
C SER A 1 -30.48 -27.09 50.20
N GLY A 2 -29.30 -26.77 49.69
CA GLY A 2 -28.77 -25.41 49.64
C GLY A 2 -27.69 -25.34 48.58
N GLN A 3 -28.09 -25.06 47.34
CA GLN A 3 -27.16 -24.82 46.24
C GLN A 3 -26.59 -23.41 46.40
N ALA A 4 -25.28 -23.32 46.60
CA ALA A 4 -24.55 -22.06 46.53
C ALA A 4 -24.34 -21.70 45.06
N THR A 5 -25.05 -20.70 44.57
CA THR A 5 -24.78 -20.06 43.28
C THR A 5 -23.50 -19.22 43.41
N ARG A 6 -22.43 -19.71 42.79
CA ARG A 6 -21.17 -18.97 42.59
C ARG A 6 -21.42 -17.85 41.59
N GLN A 7 -21.57 -16.63 42.10
CA GLN A 7 -21.67 -15.43 41.28
C GLN A 7 -20.27 -15.09 40.75
N GLU A 8 -20.03 -15.33 39.46
CA GLU A 8 -18.81 -14.89 38.77
C GLU A 8 -18.78 -13.36 38.74
N ARG A 9 -17.68 -12.78 39.26
CA ARG A 9 -17.43 -11.34 39.20
C ARG A 9 -17.06 -10.97 37.76
N PRO A 10 -17.74 -10.00 37.11
CA PRO A 10 -17.31 -9.54 35.80
C PRO A 10 -15.94 -8.85 35.93
N SER A 11 -14.96 -9.34 35.19
CA SER A 11 -13.63 -8.74 35.08
C SER A 11 -13.74 -7.37 34.40
N LEU A 12 -13.72 -6.31 35.20
CA LEU A 12 -13.85 -4.91 34.78
C LEU A 12 -12.77 -4.44 33.77
N PHE A 13 -11.73 -5.23 33.54
CA PHE A 13 -10.60 -4.90 32.67
C PHE A 13 -10.68 -5.52 31.26
N GLY A 14 -11.62 -6.42 30.97
CA GLY A 14 -11.70 -7.11 29.68
C GLY A 14 -12.46 -6.37 28.56
N GLY A 15 -13.27 -5.36 28.93
CA GLY A 15 -14.21 -4.72 28.00
C GLY A 15 -13.75 -3.41 27.35
N ILE A 16 -12.77 -2.72 27.94
CA ILE A 16 -12.37 -1.37 27.51
C ILE A 16 -11.30 -1.45 26.41
N ALA A 17 -10.35 -2.38 26.51
CA ALA A 17 -9.31 -2.59 25.50
C ALA A 17 -9.87 -3.09 24.15
N ASN A 18 -10.99 -3.83 24.16
CA ASN A 18 -11.51 -4.52 22.98
C ASN A 18 -12.29 -3.61 22.00
N LYS A 19 -12.70 -2.41 22.42
CA LYS A 19 -13.31 -1.39 21.54
C LYS A 19 -12.34 -0.27 21.18
N PHE A 20 -11.43 0.08 22.08
CA PHE A 20 -10.50 1.19 21.86
C PHE A 20 -9.49 0.92 20.74
N LEU A 21 -8.98 -0.32 20.63
CA LEU A 21 -8.01 -0.69 19.61
C LEU A 21 -8.63 -0.72 18.18
N PRO A 22 -9.81 -1.33 17.96
CA PRO A 22 -10.51 -1.26 16.67
C PRO A 22 -10.91 0.16 16.27
N ASP A 23 -11.36 0.98 17.22
CA ASP A 23 -11.77 2.36 16.96
C ASP A 23 -10.57 3.25 16.63
N LEU A 24 -9.42 3.06 17.31
CA LEU A 24 -8.17 3.76 17.01
C LEU A 24 -7.61 3.35 15.65
N LEU A 25 -7.61 2.05 15.35
CA LEU A 25 -7.19 1.53 14.05
C LEU A 25 -8.13 2.01 12.93
N GLY A 26 -9.43 2.02 13.17
CA GLY A 26 -10.43 2.56 12.24
C GLY A 26 -10.25 4.05 11.98
N GLN A 27 -9.95 4.83 13.03
CA GLN A 27 -9.65 6.26 12.89
C GLN A 27 -8.31 6.50 12.17
N ALA A 28 -7.27 5.72 12.47
CA ALA A 28 -5.98 5.79 11.78
C ALA A 28 -6.11 5.42 10.30
N LEU A 29 -6.86 4.36 9.97
CA LEU A 29 -7.18 3.98 8.60
C LEU A 29 -7.99 5.07 7.90
N LYS A 30 -9.04 5.60 8.54
CA LYS A 30 -9.86 6.66 7.96
C LYS A 30 -9.06 7.94 7.75
N SER A 31 -8.13 8.26 8.65
CA SER A 31 -7.21 9.38 8.52
C SER A 31 -6.21 9.15 7.38
N LEU A 32 -5.69 7.92 7.24
CA LEU A 32 -4.82 7.53 6.13
C LEU A 32 -5.55 7.63 4.79
N TYR A 33 -6.76 7.08 4.68
CA TYR A 33 -7.61 7.18 3.49
C TYR A 33 -7.96 8.64 3.17
N ALA A 34 -8.37 9.43 4.16
CA ALA A 34 -8.64 10.85 3.96
C ALA A 34 -7.39 11.64 3.58
N SER A 35 -6.22 11.24 4.07
CA SER A 35 -4.93 11.82 3.68
C SER A 35 -4.58 11.44 2.24
N MET A 36 -4.78 10.18 1.83
CA MET A 36 -4.57 9.72 0.45
C MET A 36 -5.51 10.42 -0.54
N ASP A 37 -6.80 10.55 -0.21
CA ASP A 37 -7.78 11.31 -0.98
C ASP A 37 -7.38 12.79 -1.13
N ARG A 38 -6.95 13.43 -0.03
CA ARG A 38 -6.47 14.83 -0.05
C ARG A 38 -5.17 15.00 -0.83
N MET A 39 -4.31 13.99 -0.77
CA MET A 39 -3.09 13.89 -1.56
C MET A 39 -3.38 13.44 -3.00
N GLY A 40 -4.63 13.53 -3.50
CA GLY A 40 -4.96 13.27 -4.90
C GLY A 40 -4.57 11.87 -5.40
N PHE A 41 -4.23 10.96 -4.49
CA PHE A 41 -4.15 9.53 -4.74
C PHE A 41 -5.59 9.03 -4.79
N SER A 42 -6.28 9.37 -5.87
CA SER A 42 -7.51 8.69 -6.28
C SER A 42 -7.15 7.28 -6.76
N SER A 43 -6.44 6.50 -5.93
CA SER A 43 -6.10 5.10 -6.24
C SER A 43 -7.39 4.32 -6.16
N GLY A 44 -7.99 4.05 -7.30
CA GLY A 44 -9.37 3.58 -7.36
C GLY A 44 -10.02 3.89 -8.68
N GLU A 45 -9.78 5.07 -9.24
CA GLU A 45 -10.34 5.45 -10.54
C GLU A 45 -9.72 4.60 -11.65
N GLU A 46 -8.41 4.36 -11.62
CA GLU A 46 -7.71 3.48 -12.55
C GLU A 46 -8.26 2.05 -12.51
N PHE A 47 -8.59 1.54 -11.32
CA PHE A 47 -9.20 0.23 -11.15
C PHE A 47 -10.65 0.21 -11.60
N ALA A 48 -11.43 1.25 -11.30
CA ALA A 48 -12.82 1.39 -11.73
C ALA A 48 -12.92 1.48 -13.26
N VAL A 49 -12.02 2.22 -13.90
CA VAL A 49 -11.85 2.27 -15.35
C VAL A 49 -11.53 0.88 -15.87
N ALA A 50 -10.51 0.20 -15.33
CA ALA A 50 -10.13 -1.14 -15.77
C ALA A 50 -11.28 -2.16 -15.67
N LEU A 51 -12.02 -2.15 -14.56
CA LEU A 51 -13.19 -3.01 -14.36
C LEU A 51 -14.31 -2.70 -15.37
N ARG A 52 -14.57 -1.42 -15.62
CA ARG A 52 -15.59 -0.99 -16.58
C ARG A 52 -15.22 -1.41 -18.00
N GLU A 53 -13.98 -1.17 -18.43
CA GLU A 53 -13.50 -1.57 -19.77
C GLU A 53 -13.52 -3.09 -19.93
N ALA A 54 -13.07 -3.85 -18.91
CA ALA A 54 -13.13 -5.31 -18.92
C ALA A 54 -14.58 -5.81 -19.05
N SER A 55 -15.52 -5.19 -18.33
CA SER A 55 -16.95 -5.51 -18.44
C SER A 55 -17.52 -5.21 -19.82
N GLN A 56 -17.14 -4.10 -20.46
CA GLN A 56 -17.61 -3.74 -21.80
C GLN A 56 -17.10 -4.71 -22.87
N LEU A 57 -15.86 -5.20 -22.70
CA LEU A 57 -15.23 -6.17 -23.60
C LEU A 57 -15.57 -7.63 -23.28
N GLY A 58 -16.31 -7.89 -22.19
CA GLY A 58 -16.61 -9.26 -21.75
C GLY A 58 -15.37 -10.05 -21.30
N VAL A 59 -14.32 -9.35 -20.84
CA VAL A 59 -13.05 -9.95 -20.42
C VAL A 59 -13.17 -10.40 -18.95
N PRO A 60 -12.78 -11.66 -18.63
CA PRO A 60 -12.73 -12.13 -17.25
C PRO A 60 -11.79 -11.28 -16.38
N VAL A 61 -12.25 -10.91 -15.19
CA VAL A 61 -11.48 -10.13 -14.22
C VAL A 61 -10.95 -11.04 -13.11
N LEU A 62 -9.67 -10.89 -12.78
CA LEU A 62 -9.03 -11.50 -11.63
C LEU A 62 -8.60 -10.43 -10.63
N LEU A 63 -9.07 -10.53 -9.38
CA LEU A 63 -8.59 -9.70 -8.28
C LEU A 63 -7.28 -10.30 -7.75
N ALA A 64 -6.17 -9.85 -8.31
CA ALA A 64 -4.85 -10.46 -8.15
C ALA A 64 -4.04 -9.97 -6.91
N ASP A 65 -4.58 -9.04 -6.12
CA ASP A 65 -3.91 -8.57 -4.89
C ASP A 65 -4.35 -9.38 -3.66
N ARG A 66 -3.52 -9.28 -2.62
CA ARG A 66 -3.76 -9.93 -1.33
C ARG A 66 -4.93 -9.27 -0.60
N ASP A 67 -5.68 -10.09 0.12
CA ASP A 67 -6.70 -9.64 1.05
C ASP A 67 -6.17 -8.56 2.02
N VAL A 68 -6.84 -7.41 2.06
CA VAL A 68 -6.47 -6.26 2.88
C VAL A 68 -6.33 -6.62 4.36
N ARG A 69 -7.11 -7.57 4.88
CA ARG A 69 -7.01 -8.01 6.29
C ARG A 69 -5.68 -8.68 6.59
N VAL A 70 -5.12 -9.42 5.63
CA VAL A 70 -3.77 -9.99 5.77
C VAL A 70 -2.76 -8.86 5.81
N THR A 71 -2.89 -7.87 4.91
CA THR A 71 -2.02 -6.69 4.88
C THR A 71 -2.04 -5.92 6.19
N LEU A 72 -3.22 -5.63 6.74
CA LEU A 72 -3.35 -4.90 8.00
C LEU A 72 -2.77 -5.68 9.19
N ARG A 73 -2.96 -7.00 9.24
CA ARG A 73 -2.32 -7.84 10.27
C ARG A 73 -0.80 -7.82 10.16
N ARG A 74 -0.26 -8.01 8.96
CA ARG A 74 1.19 -7.98 8.71
C ARG A 74 1.80 -6.62 9.04
N LEU A 75 1.10 -5.54 8.74
CA LEU A 75 1.52 -4.20 9.10
C LEU A 75 1.52 -4.00 10.61
N ALA A 76 0.49 -4.47 11.33
CA ALA A 76 0.45 -4.41 12.79
C ALA A 76 1.62 -5.20 13.42
N ASP A 77 1.90 -6.40 12.92
CA ASP A 77 3.04 -7.21 13.36
C ASP A 77 4.36 -6.51 13.06
N ALA A 78 4.50 -5.93 11.86
CA ALA A 78 5.69 -5.18 11.47
C ALA A 78 5.92 -3.99 12.40
N LEU A 79 4.89 -3.21 12.72
CA LEU A 79 5.00 -2.06 13.64
C LEU A 79 5.40 -2.49 15.05
N GLN A 80 4.88 -3.60 15.56
CA GLN A 80 5.25 -4.13 16.88
C GLN A 80 6.71 -4.62 16.94
N ASN A 81 7.20 -5.17 15.84
CA ASN A 81 8.53 -5.75 15.75
C ASN A 81 9.58 -4.80 15.14
N SER A 82 9.17 -3.59 14.72
CA SER A 82 10.06 -2.57 14.20
C SER A 82 10.53 -1.66 15.32
N ASN A 83 11.81 -1.34 15.31
CA ASN A 83 12.35 -0.29 16.18
C ASN A 83 12.04 1.08 15.57
N LEU A 84 10.82 1.58 15.76
CA LEU A 84 10.36 2.84 15.18
C LEU A 84 11.22 4.03 15.60
N ASP A 85 11.81 3.97 16.80
CA ASP A 85 12.71 5.00 17.34
C ASP A 85 13.98 5.16 16.50
N ALA A 86 14.40 4.11 15.78
CA ALA A 86 15.56 4.17 14.89
C ALA A 86 15.27 4.85 13.55
N ILE A 87 14.01 4.82 13.08
CA ILE A 87 13.58 5.25 11.74
C ILE A 87 13.74 6.76 11.53
N GLY A 88 13.83 7.56 12.60
CA GLY A 88 14.08 9.01 12.54
C GLY A 88 15.49 9.46 12.93
N THR A 89 16.38 8.51 13.31
CA THR A 89 17.77 8.82 13.73
C THR A 89 18.78 8.71 12.59
N SER A 90 18.35 8.21 11.44
CA SER A 90 19.16 8.13 10.23
C SER A 90 19.51 9.53 9.73
N GLN A 91 20.66 9.65 9.05
CA GLN A 91 21.11 10.91 8.48
C GLN A 91 20.02 11.44 7.54
N LEU A 92 19.78 12.76 7.57
CA LEU A 92 18.86 13.44 6.66
C LEU A 92 19.04 12.89 5.24
N PRO A 93 17.95 12.57 4.52
CA PRO A 93 18.05 12.04 3.17
C PRO A 93 18.90 12.98 2.33
N SER A 94 19.94 12.47 1.66
CA SER A 94 20.76 13.28 0.74
C SER A 94 20.05 13.51 -0.60
N ASP A 95 19.01 12.72 -0.89
CA ASP A 95 18.21 12.82 -2.10
C ASP A 95 17.26 14.04 -2.02
N PRO A 96 17.28 14.97 -3.01
CA PRO A 96 16.44 16.15 -3.02
C PRO A 96 14.93 15.86 -3.01
N VAL A 97 14.51 14.74 -3.60
CA VAL A 97 13.10 14.32 -3.62
C VAL A 97 12.68 13.94 -2.21
N LEU A 98 13.49 13.14 -1.51
CA LEU A 98 13.23 12.72 -0.14
C LEU A 98 13.23 13.92 0.83
N GLN A 99 14.15 14.87 0.66
CA GLN A 99 14.14 16.12 1.45
C GLN A 99 12.88 16.95 1.22
N LYS A 100 12.45 17.06 -0.05
CA LYS A 100 11.23 17.79 -0.38
C LYS A 100 10.02 17.14 0.28
N VAL A 101 9.91 15.80 0.22
CA VAL A 101 8.83 15.05 0.87
C VAL A 101 8.87 15.24 2.40
N ASP A 102 10.03 15.12 3.02
CA ASP A 102 10.17 15.26 4.49
C ASP A 102 9.82 16.69 4.97
N SER A 103 10.03 17.70 4.12
CA SER A 103 9.74 19.10 4.44
C SER A 103 8.27 19.52 4.28
N VAL A 104 7.37 18.63 3.82
CA VAL A 104 5.97 19.00 3.56
C VAL A 104 5.17 19.19 4.85
N ASP A 105 4.57 20.37 4.98
CA ASP A 105 3.58 20.66 6.00
C ASP A 105 2.21 20.12 5.59
N LEU A 106 1.77 19.05 6.24
CA LEU A 106 0.45 18.41 6.02
C LEU A 106 -0.74 19.28 6.45
N SER A 107 -0.52 20.46 7.03
CA SER A 107 -1.56 21.46 7.26
C SER A 107 -1.73 22.44 6.09
N ASN A 108 -0.77 22.48 5.16
CA ASN A 108 -0.76 23.37 4.01
C ASN A 108 -1.28 22.67 2.74
N ALA A 109 -2.43 23.11 2.23
CA ALA A 109 -3.07 22.52 1.05
C ALA A 109 -2.24 22.62 -0.24
N ASP A 110 -1.45 23.70 -0.41
CA ASP A 110 -0.63 23.89 -1.61
C ASP A 110 0.59 22.96 -1.60
N GLN A 111 1.23 22.79 -0.44
CA GLN A 111 2.34 21.84 -0.30
C GLN A 111 1.87 20.39 -0.43
N ILE A 112 0.68 20.07 0.07
CA ILE A 112 0.04 18.77 -0.18
C ILE A 112 -0.13 18.57 -1.68
N ARG A 113 -0.68 19.56 -2.41
CA ARG A 113 -0.84 19.49 -3.88
C ARG A 113 0.50 19.22 -4.57
N ASP A 114 1.55 19.94 -4.22
CA ASP A 114 2.88 19.74 -4.82
C ASP A 114 3.44 18.35 -4.54
N MET A 115 3.19 17.80 -3.34
CA MET A 115 3.51 16.41 -3.01
C MET A 115 2.77 15.43 -3.91
N VAL A 116 1.47 15.65 -4.15
CA VAL A 116 0.65 14.80 -5.02
C VAL A 116 1.27 14.70 -6.40
N GLU A 117 1.59 15.85 -7.00
CA GLU A 117 2.16 15.90 -8.34
C GLU A 117 3.51 15.19 -8.39
N LEU A 118 4.34 15.35 -7.35
CA LEU A 118 5.63 14.68 -7.26
C LEU A 118 5.50 13.15 -7.25
N ILE A 119 4.52 12.60 -6.51
CA ILE A 119 4.33 11.15 -6.39
C ILE A 119 3.56 10.55 -7.59
N LYS A 120 3.07 11.38 -8.52
CA LYS A 120 2.60 10.87 -9.83
C LYS A 120 3.74 10.34 -10.71
N GLU A 121 4.99 10.68 -10.39
CA GLU A 121 6.16 10.22 -11.13
C GLU A 121 6.66 8.86 -10.61
N ARG A 122 6.81 7.89 -11.52
CA ARG A 122 7.29 6.54 -11.16
C ARG A 122 8.69 6.55 -10.51
N ASP A 123 9.57 7.45 -10.93
CA ASP A 123 10.93 7.55 -10.38
C ASP A 123 10.92 8.07 -8.93
N THR A 124 10.08 9.05 -8.61
CA THR A 124 9.81 9.49 -7.23
C THR A 124 9.30 8.34 -6.38
N VAL A 125 8.29 7.61 -6.86
CA VAL A 125 7.71 6.47 -6.12
C VAL A 125 8.78 5.39 -5.86
N ARG A 126 9.66 5.14 -6.84
CA ARG A 126 10.79 4.21 -6.70
C ARG A 126 11.76 4.68 -5.60
N GLN A 127 12.11 5.95 -5.56
CA GLN A 127 13.00 6.49 -4.52
C GLN A 127 12.38 6.34 -3.14
N LEU A 128 11.12 6.72 -2.97
CA LEU A 128 10.39 6.61 -1.70
C LEU A 128 10.28 5.16 -1.21
N THR A 129 9.93 4.24 -2.11
CA THR A 129 9.81 2.81 -1.76
C THR A 129 11.17 2.15 -1.49
N THR A 130 12.23 2.60 -2.15
CA THR A 130 13.61 2.16 -1.89
C THR A 130 14.07 2.62 -0.50
N GLU A 131 13.78 3.87 -0.15
CA GLU A 131 14.10 4.41 1.16
C GLU A 131 13.32 3.69 2.27
N LEU A 132 12.02 3.47 2.07
CA LEU A 132 11.20 2.71 3.03
C LEU A 132 11.72 1.29 3.23
N ARG A 133 12.20 0.63 2.16
CA ARG A 133 12.83 -0.69 2.26
C ARG A 133 14.11 -0.67 3.10
N ARG A 134 14.89 0.41 3.00
CA ARG A 134 16.15 0.58 3.73
C ARG A 134 15.92 0.88 5.22
N GLU A 135 15.09 1.88 5.50
CA GLU A 135 14.88 2.40 6.86
C GLU A 135 13.90 1.53 7.68
N ALA A 136 12.89 0.95 7.02
CA ALA A 136 11.82 0.20 7.68
C ALA A 136 11.47 -1.11 6.93
N PRO A 137 12.42 -2.06 6.80
CA PRO A 137 12.26 -3.25 5.96
C PRO A 137 11.03 -4.10 6.30
N LEU A 138 10.70 -4.24 7.59
CA LEU A 138 9.51 -5.00 8.01
C LEU A 138 8.20 -4.34 7.56
N ILE A 139 8.15 -3.00 7.64
CA ILE A 139 6.99 -2.21 7.19
C ILE A 139 6.88 -2.27 5.67
N TYR A 140 8.02 -2.10 4.97
CA TYR A 140 8.10 -2.24 3.52
C TYR A 140 7.56 -3.59 3.05
N ASP A 141 8.02 -4.70 3.64
CA ASP A 141 7.57 -6.03 3.25
C ASP A 141 6.08 -6.22 3.50
N ALA A 142 5.59 -5.79 4.66
CA ALA A 142 4.17 -5.89 4.99
C ALA A 142 3.27 -5.09 4.03
N MET A 143 3.68 -3.89 3.64
CA MET A 143 2.88 -2.98 2.81
C MET A 143 3.03 -3.20 1.29
N ILE A 144 4.21 -3.64 0.83
CA ILE A 144 4.59 -3.68 -0.58
C ILE A 144 5.19 -5.03 -0.95
N GLY A 145 6.34 -5.40 -0.38
CA GLY A 145 7.15 -6.52 -0.88
C GLY A 145 6.41 -7.87 -0.92
N GLU A 146 5.59 -8.17 0.09
CA GLU A 146 4.77 -9.38 0.12
C GLU A 146 3.63 -9.36 -0.91
N ARG A 147 3.07 -8.17 -1.16
CA ARG A 147 1.99 -7.98 -2.13
C ARG A 147 2.52 -8.09 -3.56
N ASP A 148 3.72 -7.56 -3.84
CA ASP A 148 4.38 -7.71 -5.14
C ASP A 148 4.55 -9.18 -5.51
N ARG A 149 5.04 -9.99 -4.56
CA ARG A 149 5.17 -11.44 -4.71
C ARG A 149 3.83 -12.12 -4.97
N TYR A 150 2.79 -11.75 -4.20
CA TYR A 150 1.45 -12.31 -4.36
C TYR A 150 0.83 -11.95 -5.73
N MET A 151 0.93 -10.69 -6.15
CA MET A 151 0.42 -10.23 -7.44
C MET A 151 1.16 -10.88 -8.61
N ALA A 152 2.50 -10.97 -8.53
CA ALA A 152 3.29 -11.63 -9.56
C ALA A 152 2.94 -13.11 -9.69
N GLN A 153 2.78 -13.84 -8.58
CA GLN A 153 2.34 -15.24 -8.60
C GLN A 153 0.92 -15.38 -9.18
N SER A 154 0.02 -14.45 -8.85
CA SER A 154 -1.33 -14.44 -9.40
C SER A 154 -1.35 -14.24 -10.92
N LEU A 155 -0.45 -13.39 -11.44
CA LEU A 155 -0.24 -13.20 -12.88
C LEU A 155 0.37 -14.43 -13.57
N LEU A 156 1.37 -15.07 -12.93
CA LEU A 156 1.99 -16.30 -13.45
C LEU A 156 1.05 -17.51 -13.43
N GLY A 157 0.05 -17.49 -12.54
CA GLY A 157 -0.96 -18.54 -12.42
C GLY A 157 -2.07 -18.48 -13.48
N THR A 158 -2.12 -17.46 -14.33
CA THR A 158 -3.14 -17.36 -15.38
C THR A 158 -2.79 -18.24 -16.58
N SER A 159 -3.81 -18.82 -17.21
CA SER A 159 -3.66 -19.59 -18.46
C SER A 159 -3.99 -18.76 -19.71
N ALA A 160 -4.19 -17.44 -19.55
CA ALA A 160 -4.58 -16.56 -20.64
C ALA A 160 -3.38 -16.25 -21.54
N ALA A 161 -3.60 -16.22 -22.86
CA ALA A 161 -2.54 -15.88 -23.82
C ALA A 161 -2.04 -14.44 -23.66
N VAL A 162 -2.92 -13.52 -23.23
CA VAL A 162 -2.61 -12.13 -22.93
C VAL A 162 -3.27 -11.77 -21.60
N THR A 163 -2.49 -11.26 -20.67
CA THR A 163 -2.96 -10.73 -19.39
C THR A 163 -2.57 -9.26 -19.28
N VAL A 164 -3.52 -8.40 -18.91
CA VAL A 164 -3.27 -6.98 -18.62
C VAL A 164 -3.41 -6.77 -17.12
N GLY A 165 -2.31 -6.38 -16.47
CA GLY A 165 -2.29 -6.03 -15.05
C GLY A 165 -2.44 -4.52 -14.86
N VAL A 166 -3.43 -4.10 -14.08
CA VAL A 166 -3.54 -2.72 -13.59
C VAL A 166 -3.16 -2.75 -12.12
N VAL A 167 -2.12 -2.00 -11.75
CA VAL A 167 -1.52 -2.01 -10.40
C VAL A 167 -1.06 -0.61 -10.02
N GLY A 168 -1.00 -0.34 -8.72
CA GLY A 168 -0.43 0.91 -8.22
C GLY A 168 1.06 1.03 -8.53
N MET A 169 1.55 2.25 -8.78
CA MET A 169 2.94 2.50 -9.19
C MET A 169 3.98 1.94 -8.23
N ALA A 170 3.69 1.95 -6.92
CA ALA A 170 4.56 1.41 -5.88
C ALA A 170 4.86 -0.09 -6.04
N HIS A 171 4.03 -0.82 -6.80
CA HIS A 171 4.16 -2.26 -7.04
C HIS A 171 4.80 -2.60 -8.38
N MET A 172 4.86 -1.65 -9.32
CA MET A 172 5.28 -1.93 -10.70
C MET A 172 6.69 -2.53 -10.76
N ASP A 173 7.66 -1.89 -10.12
CA ASP A 173 9.06 -2.33 -10.12
C ASP A 173 9.22 -3.72 -9.46
N GLY A 174 8.51 -3.95 -8.36
CA GLY A 174 8.56 -5.22 -7.64
C GLY A 174 7.95 -6.37 -8.44
N ILE A 175 6.78 -6.15 -9.05
CA ILE A 175 6.13 -7.14 -9.92
C ILE A 175 7.00 -7.42 -11.14
N GLU A 176 7.52 -6.39 -11.82
CA GLU A 176 8.41 -6.54 -12.97
C GLU A 176 9.64 -7.40 -12.61
N ALA A 177 10.26 -7.15 -11.45
CA ALA A 177 11.38 -7.94 -10.96
C ALA A 177 11.02 -9.41 -10.71
N GLN A 178 9.87 -9.68 -10.08
CA GLN A 178 9.37 -11.04 -9.81
C GLN A 178 9.05 -11.81 -11.09
N LEU A 179 8.54 -11.13 -12.12
CA LEU A 179 8.24 -11.71 -13.42
C LEU A 179 9.50 -11.88 -14.30
N GLY A 180 10.66 -11.39 -13.88
CA GLY A 180 11.85 -11.31 -14.73
C GLY A 180 11.63 -10.44 -15.96
N TRP A 181 10.75 -9.44 -15.86
CA TRP A 181 10.36 -8.59 -16.96
C TRP A 181 11.56 -7.81 -17.49
N LYS A 182 11.82 -7.95 -18.79
CA LYS A 182 12.73 -7.09 -19.53
C LYS A 182 11.88 -6.20 -20.40
N LYS A 183 11.96 -4.88 -20.20
CA LYS A 183 11.30 -3.92 -21.08
C LYS A 183 11.71 -4.24 -22.51
N LYS A 184 10.78 -4.73 -23.33
CA LYS A 184 11.03 -4.83 -24.77
C LYS A 184 11.33 -3.41 -25.21
N GLN A 185 12.53 -3.18 -25.73
CA GLN A 185 12.80 -1.96 -26.47
C GLN A 185 11.76 -1.94 -27.59
N GLN A 186 10.82 -1.01 -27.53
CA GLN A 186 9.99 -0.75 -28.69
C GLN A 186 10.95 -0.29 -29.79
N PRO A 187 10.99 -0.93 -30.97
CA PRO A 187 11.62 -0.28 -32.11
C PRO A 187 10.84 1.01 -32.33
N CYS A 188 11.52 2.16 -32.23
CA CYS A 188 10.97 3.44 -32.65
C CYS A 188 10.42 3.28 -34.07
N GLY A 189 9.11 3.39 -34.23
CA GLY A 189 8.48 3.18 -35.54
C GLY A 189 6.98 3.00 -35.45
N VAL A 190 6.27 4.03 -34.98
CA VAL A 190 4.88 4.24 -35.42
C VAL A 190 4.84 5.64 -36.00
N SER A 191 4.88 5.72 -37.33
CA SER A 191 4.55 6.93 -38.08
C SER A 191 3.07 7.24 -37.83
N PRO A 192 2.67 8.50 -37.59
CA PRO A 192 1.26 8.86 -37.58
C PRO A 192 0.69 8.64 -38.98
N GLN A 193 -0.44 7.95 -39.08
CA GLN A 193 -1.32 8.04 -40.25
C GLN A 193 -2.19 9.29 -40.13
#